data_AF-A0A6L4Z3E5-F1
#
_entry.id   AF-A0A6L4Z3E5-F1
#
_cell.length_a   1.000
_cell.length_b   1.000
_cell.length_c   1.000
_cell.angle_alpha   90.00
_cell.angle_beta   90.00
_cell.angle_gamma   90.00
#
_symmetry.space_group_name_H-M   'P 1'
#
loop_
_entity.id
_entity.type
_entity.pdbx_description
1 polymer ?
#
loop_
_entity_poly.entity_id
_entity_poly.type
_entity_poly.pdbx_seq_one_letter_code
_entity_poly.pdbx_strand_id
1 'polypeptide(L)' 'MKATAIAPSNIAFTKYWGKKDEVLRLPENGSISMTLSDLLTTTTVEFSPKYKKDQVIINGGRVEEGEAERVIKHLDRVRK' A
#
# COMPACT_ATOMS: atom_id res chain seq x y z
N MET A 1 2.82 8.09 -17.71
CA MET A 1 2.29 8.90 -16.59
C MET A 1 3.12 8.61 -15.36
N LYS A 2 3.54 9.64 -14.61
CA LYS A 2 4.34 9.51 -13.38
C LYS A 2 3.74 10.39 -12.30
N ALA A 3 3.55 9.86 -11.10
CA ALA A 3 3.03 10.60 -9.97
C ALA A 3 3.77 10.21 -8.69
N THR A 4 3.97 11.19 -7.80
CA THR A 4 4.58 11.00 -6.49
C THR A 4 3.60 11.52 -5.43
N ALA A 5 3.39 10.73 -4.39
CA ALA A 5 2.53 11.08 -3.27
C ALA A 5 3.22 10.76 -1.94
N ILE A 6 2.79 11.44 -0.89
CA ILE A 6 3.26 11.25 0.48
C ILE A 6 2.07 10.80 1.32
N ALA A 7 2.23 9.71 2.07
CA ALA A 7 1.19 9.17 2.95
C ALA A 7 1.72 9.05 4.40
N PRO A 8 0.95 9.48 5.41
CA PRO A 8 1.33 9.35 6.81
C PRO A 8 0.95 7.98 7.40
N SER A 9 1.72 7.55 8.39
CA SER A 9 1.35 6.44 9.28
C SER A 9 0.25 6.87 10.27
N ASN A 10 -0.39 5.90 10.92
CA ASN A 10 -1.41 6.15 11.94
C ASN A 10 -1.27 5.22 13.16
N ILE A 11 -1.80 5.63 14.31
CA ILE A 11 -1.86 4.83 15.54
C ILE A 11 -3.31 4.65 15.95
N ALA A 12 -3.74 3.39 16.09
CA ALA A 12 -5.11 3.05 16.47
C ALA A 12 -5.38 3.28 17.97
N PHE A 13 -6.47 3.99 18.29
CA PHE A 13 -7.04 4.05 19.64
C PHE A 13 -8.00 2.88 19.85
N THR A 14 -8.98 2.74 18.96
CA THR A 14 -9.81 1.53 18.87
C THR A 14 -9.17 0.60 17.85
N LYS A 15 -8.80 -0.61 18.28
CA LYS A 15 -7.96 -1.51 17.49
C LYS A 15 -8.75 -2.19 16.37
N TYR A 16 -8.13 -2.28 15.20
CA TYR A 16 -8.51 -3.25 14.18
C TYR A 16 -7.93 -4.60 14.62
N TRP A 17 -8.79 -5.56 14.99
CA TRP A 17 -8.34 -6.88 15.42
C TRP A 17 -9.40 -7.94 15.09
N GLY A 18 -9.01 -8.93 14.29
CA GLY A 18 -9.93 -9.92 13.74
C GLY A 18 -10.44 -9.53 12.35
N LYS A 19 -10.59 -10.54 11.48
CA LYS A 19 -11.06 -10.39 10.12
C LYS A 19 -12.26 -11.30 9.90
N LYS A 20 -13.37 -10.69 9.48
CA LYS A 20 -14.57 -11.40 9.06
C LYS A 20 -14.39 -12.04 7.68
N ASP A 21 -13.61 -11.39 6.82
CA ASP A 21 -13.25 -11.89 5.49
C ASP A 21 -11.76 -11.65 5.25
N GLU A 22 -10.99 -12.72 5.09
CA GLU A 22 -9.53 -12.66 4.88
C GLU A 22 -9.13 -12.14 3.49
N VAL A 23 -9.94 -12.43 2.46
CA VAL A 23 -9.65 -12.09 1.07
C VAL A 23 -9.93 -10.60 0.83
N LEU A 24 -11.10 -10.13 1.27
CA LEU A 24 -11.49 -8.72 1.19
C LEU A 24 -10.92 -7.88 2.33
N ARG A 25 -10.41 -8.53 3.40
CA ARG A 25 -9.88 -7.91 4.63
C ARG A 25 -10.92 -7.10 5.41
N LEU A 26 -12.18 -7.56 5.42
CA LEU A 26 -13.25 -6.90 6.17
C LEU A 26 -13.06 -7.14 7.68
N PRO A 27 -13.13 -6.09 8.52
CA PRO A 27 -12.96 -6.22 9.97
C PRO A 27 -14.18 -6.85 10.65
N GLU A 28 -13.95 -7.45 11.82
CA GLU A 28 -15.01 -7.83 12.76
C GLU A 28 -15.60 -6.61 13.50
N ASN A 29 -14.82 -5.55 13.69
CA ASN A 29 -15.22 -4.35 14.42
C ASN A 29 -14.71 -3.06 13.76
N GLY A 30 -15.40 -1.95 14.00
CA GLY A 30 -14.89 -0.63 13.64
C GLY A 30 -13.61 -0.27 14.41
N SER A 31 -12.72 0.49 13.78
CA SER A 31 -11.49 1.02 14.38
C SER A 31 -11.43 2.54 14.22
N ILE A 32 -10.66 3.19 15.10
CA ILE A 32 -10.42 4.64 15.07
C ILE A 32 -8.93 4.85 15.33
N SER A 33 -8.28 5.68 14.52
CA SER A 33 -6.86 5.98 14.63
C SER A 33 -6.58 7.47 14.46
N MET A 34 -5.40 7.88 14.94
CA MET A 34 -4.85 9.21 14.75
C MET A 34 -3.72 9.15 13.72
N THR A 35 -3.76 10.06 12.76
CA THR A 35 -2.72 10.26 11.75
C THR A 35 -1.52 10.98 12.36
N LEU A 36 -0.30 10.53 12.03
CA LEU A 36 0.94 11.14 12.50
C LEU A 36 1.48 12.15 11.48
N SER A 37 2.09 13.24 11.94
CA SER A 37 2.65 14.30 11.08
C SER A 37 3.96 13.89 10.39
N ASP A 38 4.85 13.18 11.09
CA ASP A 38 6.25 13.07 10.67
C ASP A 38 6.71 11.65 10.31
N LEU A 39 5.81 10.66 10.42
CA LEU A 39 6.06 9.28 10.02
C LEU A 39 5.48 9.02 8.63
N LEU A 40 6.19 9.51 7.63
CA LEU A 40 5.75 9.61 6.24
C LEU A 40 6.38 8.55 5.34
N THR A 41 5.63 8.08 4.35
CA THR A 41 6.11 7.27 3.23
C THR A 41 5.92 8.03 1.92
N THR A 42 7.00 8.24 1.18
CA THR A 42 6.98 8.83 -0.16
C THR A 42 6.98 7.72 -1.20
N THR A 43 5.97 7.69 -2.07
CA THR A 43 5.82 6.67 -3.11
C THR A 43 5.71 7.32 -4.48
N THR A 44 6.43 6.79 -5.46
CA THR A 44 6.32 7.19 -6.87
C THR A 44 5.84 6.01 -7.70
N VAL A 45 4.83 6.25 -8.54
CA VAL A 45 4.31 5.28 -9.50
C VAL A 45 4.49 5.82 -10.91
N GLU A 46 5.01 5.00 -11.81
CA GLU A 46 5.21 5.34 -13.22
C GLU A 46 4.64 4.26 -14.14
N PHE A 47 3.69 4.62 -14.98
CA PHE A 47 3.19 3.79 -16.08
C PHE A 47 3.77 4.28 -17.41
N SER A 48 4.44 3.40 -18.15
CA SER A 48 5.04 3.75 -19.44
C SER A 48 5.12 2.51 -20.34
N PRO A 49 4.86 2.63 -21.65
CA PRO A 49 4.98 1.53 -22.60
C PRO A 49 6.43 1.01 -22.77
N LYS A 50 7.43 1.76 -22.28
CA LYS A 50 8.84 1.32 -22.28
C LYS A 50 9.11 0.17 -21.30
N TYR A 51 8.25 -0.01 -20.28
CA TYR A 51 8.43 -1.03 -19.26
C TYR A 51 7.81 -2.35 -19.73
N LYS A 52 8.60 -3.42 -19.73
CA LYS A 52 8.17 -4.76 -20.16
C LYS A 52 7.59 -5.61 -19.02
N LYS A 53 7.79 -5.18 -17.77
CA LYS A 53 7.33 -5.86 -16.56
C LYS A 53 7.16 -4.86 -15.43
N ASP A 54 6.29 -5.18 -14.49
CA ASP A 54 6.15 -4.43 -13.25
C ASP A 54 7.41 -4.58 -12.38
N GLN A 55 7.81 -3.49 -11.74
CA GLN A 55 8.94 -3.45 -10.81
C GLN A 55 8.52 -2.68 -9.56
N VAL A 56 8.82 -3.26 -8.39
CA VAL A 56 8.58 -2.64 -7.09
C VAL A 56 9.91 -2.56 -6.36
N ILE A 57 10.19 -1.38 -5.80
CA ILE A 57 11.42 -1.10 -5.03
C ILE A 57 10.97 -0.45 -3.73
N ILE A 58 11.41 -1.00 -2.60
CA ILE A 58 11.15 -0.45 -1.26
C ILE A 58 12.49 -0.17 -0.61
N ASN A 59 12.68 1.06 -0.10
CA ASN A 59 13.93 1.52 0.54
C ASN A 59 15.21 1.27 -0.28
N GLY A 60 15.12 1.33 -1.61
CA GLY A 60 16.25 1.09 -2.52
C GLY A 60 16.73 -0.37 -2.61
N GLY A 61 16.04 -1.31 -1.95
CA GLY A 61 16.45 -2.70 -1.81
C GLY A 61 15.56 -3.71 -2.54
N ARG A 62 15.84 -5.00 -2.27
CA ARG A 62 14.97 -6.11 -2.66
C ARG A 62 13.73 -6.11 -1.78
N VAL A 63 12.58 -6.27 -2.42
CA VAL A 63 11.29 -6.52 -1.77
C VAL A 63 11.25 -7.93 -1.18
N GLU A 64 10.55 -8.11 -0.07
CA GLU A 64 10.32 -9.42 0.51
C GLU A 64 9.38 -10.25 -0.38
N GLU A 65 9.37 -11.56 -0.16
CA GLU A 65 8.52 -12.48 -0.91
C GLU A 65 7.04 -12.10 -0.77
N GLY A 66 6.34 -11.96 -1.90
CA GLY A 66 4.93 -11.61 -1.96
C GLY A 66 4.59 -10.11 -1.79
N GLU A 67 5.53 -9.24 -1.40
CA GLU A 67 5.26 -7.80 -1.28
C GLU A 67 4.97 -7.16 -2.63
N ALA A 68 5.83 -7.43 -3.62
CA ALA A 68 5.63 -6.93 -4.98
C ALA A 68 4.29 -7.36 -5.56
N GLU A 69 3.91 -8.62 -5.36
CA GLU A 69 2.64 -9.16 -5.88
C GLU A 69 1.44 -8.42 -5.27
N ARG A 70 1.48 -8.10 -3.97
CA ARG A 70 0.44 -7.32 -3.30
C ARG A 70 0.33 -5.91 -3.86
N VAL A 71 1.45 -5.25 -4.11
CA VAL A 71 1.49 -3.90 -4.71
C VAL A 71 0.93 -3.94 -6.13
N ILE A 72 1.37 -4.89 -6.95
CA ILE A 72 0.92 -5.07 -8.34
C ILE A 72 -0.59 -5.32 -8.39
N LYS A 73 -1.11 -6.25 -7.57
CA LYS A 73 -2.56 -6.53 -7.47
C LYS A 73 -3.38 -5.31 -7.06
N HIS A 74 -2.80 -4.37 -6.32
CA HIS A 74 -3.46 -3.11 -5.99
C HIS A 74 -3.46 -2.16 -7.19
N LEU A 75 -2.33 -2.01 -7.88
CA LEU A 75 -2.21 -1.19 -9.09
C LEU A 75 -3.10 -1.67 -10.23
N ASP A 76 -3.35 -2.98 -10.33
CA ASP A 76 -4.31 -3.60 -11.26
C ASP A 76 -5.73 -3.02 -11.16
N ARG A 77 -6.11 -2.50 -9.98
CA ARG A 77 -7.43 -1.91 -9.77
C ARG A 77 -7.58 -0.53 -10.39
N VAL A 78 -6.47 0.17 -10.61
CA VAL A 78 -6.46 1.59 -11.04
C VAL A 78 -5.81 1.82 -12.40
N ARG A 79 -5.04 0.86 -12.93
CA ARG A 79 -4.40 0.95 -14.26
C ARG A 79 -5.31 0.60 -15.44
N LYS A 80 -6.60 0.38 -15.18
CA LYS A 80 -7.61 0.09 -16.21
C LYS A 80 -7.92 1.31 -17.05
#